data_AF-A0A1B7K5W9-F1
#
_entry.id   AF-A0A1B7K5W9-F1
#
_cell.length_a   1.000
_cell.length_b   1.000
_cell.length_c   1.000
_cell.angle_alpha   90.00
_cell.angle_beta   90.00
_cell.angle_gamma   90.00
#
_symmetry.space_group_name_H-M   'P 1'
#
loop_
_entity.id
_entity.type
_entity.pdbx_description
1 polymer ?
#
loop_
_entity_poly.entity_id
_entity_poly.type
_entity_poly.pdbx_seq_one_letter_code
_entity_poly.pdbx_strand_id
1 'polypeptide(L)'
;MKTFIQQQQIQAAWIAGCTGSLSNVALRYAGREETTFINGTFEVISLSGTLERAGEHLHLSISDPQGATLGGHMMPGCTVRTTLELVMGELEALTFSRRPCAISGYEELHISPR
;
A
#
# COMPACT_ATOMS: atom_id res chain seq x y z
N MET A 1 -6.03 2.42 6.72
CA MET A 1 -5.74 0.99 6.43
C MET A 1 -5.24 0.24 7.67
N LYS A 2 -4.08 0.58 8.26
CA LYS A 2 -3.57 -0.06 9.49
C LYS A 2 -4.60 -0.25 10.61
N THR A 3 -5.33 0.81 10.96
CA THR A 3 -6.38 0.76 12.00
C THR A 3 -7.47 -0.27 11.68
N PHE A 4 -7.89 -0.37 10.42
CA PHE A 4 -8.89 -1.35 9.99
C PHE A 4 -8.36 -2.79 10.14
N ILE A 5 -7.14 -3.06 9.66
CA ILE A 5 -6.47 -4.36 9.82
C ILE A 5 -6.37 -4.76 11.30
N GLN A 6 -6.01 -3.82 12.18
CA GLN A 6 -5.92 -4.07 13.61
C GLN A 6 -7.27 -4.34 14.26
N GLN A 7 -8.29 -3.53 13.94
CA GLN A 7 -9.64 -3.67 14.51
C GLN A 7 -10.33 -4.96 14.08
N GLN A 8 -10.17 -5.34 12.82
CA GLN A 8 -10.74 -6.58 12.28
C GLN A 8 -9.86 -7.82 12.55
N GLN A 9 -8.70 -7.63 13.20
CA GLN A 9 -7.72 -8.69 13.47
C GLN A 9 -7.30 -9.50 12.23
N ILE A 10 -7.24 -8.83 11.07
CA ILE A 10 -6.92 -9.44 9.79
C ILE A 10 -5.46 -9.91 9.78
N GLN A 11 -5.23 -11.16 9.39
CA GLN A 11 -3.89 -11.77 9.42
C GLN A 11 -3.19 -11.84 8.06
N ALA A 12 -3.94 -11.88 6.96
CA ALA A 12 -3.40 -12.00 5.61
C ALA A 12 -4.31 -11.27 4.61
N ALA A 13 -4.13 -9.95 4.49
CA ALA A 13 -4.91 -9.12 3.59
C ALA A 13 -4.17 -8.75 2.30
N TRP A 14 -4.95 -8.48 1.26
CA TRP A 14 -4.46 -7.81 0.05
C TRP A 14 -5.49 -6.79 -0.45
N ILE A 15 -5.01 -5.82 -1.23
CA ILE A 15 -5.90 -4.88 -1.92
C ILE A 15 -6.47 -5.56 -3.15
N ALA A 16 -7.78 -5.80 -3.15
CA ALA A 16 -8.51 -6.40 -4.27
C ALA A 16 -8.99 -5.34 -5.28
N GLY A 17 -9.18 -4.10 -4.83
CA GLY A 17 -9.54 -2.97 -5.68
C GLY A 17 -9.44 -1.65 -4.93
N CYS A 18 -9.11 -0.59 -5.66
CA CYS A 18 -9.01 0.76 -5.11
C CYS A 18 -9.30 1.79 -6.20
N THR A 19 -10.10 2.79 -5.88
CA THR A 19 -10.29 4.00 -6.68
C THR A 19 -10.49 5.20 -5.76
N GLY A 20 -10.19 6.40 -6.24
CA GLY A 20 -10.39 7.62 -5.45
C GLY A 20 -9.39 8.69 -5.81
N SER A 21 -9.16 9.62 -4.89
CA SER A 21 -8.32 10.78 -5.15
C SER A 21 -7.50 11.22 -3.94
N LEU A 22 -6.33 11.79 -4.20
CA LEU A 22 -5.38 12.26 -3.20
C LEU A 22 -5.01 13.73 -3.41
N SER A 23 -4.74 14.43 -2.31
CA SER A 23 -4.24 15.81 -2.29
C SER A 23 -2.75 15.86 -1.98
N ASN A 24 -2.32 15.01 -1.05
CA ASN A 24 -0.92 14.78 -0.73
C ASN A 24 -0.57 13.33 -1.07
N VAL A 25 0.61 13.14 -1.63
CA VAL A 25 1.12 11.84 -2.07
C VAL A 25 2.54 11.68 -1.54
N ALA A 26 2.83 10.50 -1.00
CA ALA A 26 4.15 10.12 -0.52
C ALA A 26 4.59 8.81 -1.21
N LEU A 27 5.57 8.90 -2.10
CA LEU A 27 6.09 7.77 -2.87
C LEU A 27 7.60 7.63 -2.66
N ARG A 28 8.06 6.41 -2.44
CA ARG A 28 9.47 6.06 -2.59
C ARG A 28 9.66 5.40 -3.95
N TYR A 29 10.44 6.04 -4.81
CA TYR A 29 10.71 5.54 -6.15
C TYR A 29 11.66 4.34 -6.14
N ALA A 30 11.69 3.61 -7.26
CA ALA A 30 12.48 2.40 -7.40
C ALA A 30 13.97 2.65 -7.04
N GLY A 31 14.49 1.87 -6.09
CA GLY A 31 15.88 1.93 -5.64
C GLY A 31 16.28 3.20 -4.88
N ARG A 32 15.35 4.10 -4.57
CA ARG A 32 15.61 5.29 -3.75
C ARG A 32 15.36 5.00 -2.28
N GLU A 33 16.15 5.64 -1.43
CA GLU A 33 15.93 5.58 0.02
C GLU A 33 14.92 6.65 0.46
N GLU A 34 14.96 7.82 -0.17
CA GLU A 34 14.17 8.97 0.21
C GLU A 34 12.71 8.87 -0.26
N THR A 35 11.81 9.39 0.58
CA THR A 35 10.41 9.58 0.21
C THR A 35 10.25 10.89 -0.55
N THR A 36 9.62 10.82 -1.73
CA THR A 36 9.18 11.98 -2.49
C THR A 36 7.77 12.36 -2.05
N PHE A 37 7.61 13.61 -1.60
CA PHE A 37 6.31 14.17 -1.23
C PHE A 37 5.81 15.11 -2.33
N ILE A 38 4.56 14.93 -2.74
CA ILE A 38 3.94 15.66 -3.84
C ILE A 38 2.56 16.14 -3.40
N ASN A 39 2.29 17.44 -3.54
CA ASN A 39 0.99 18.02 -3.24
C ASN A 39 0.32 18.46 -4.55
N GLY A 40 -0.98 18.24 -4.68
CA GLY A 40 -1.71 18.55 -5.91
C GLY A 40 -3.11 17.93 -5.98
N THR A 41 -3.57 17.67 -7.19
CA THR A 41 -4.85 17.02 -7.47
C THR A 41 -4.58 15.74 -8.22
N PHE A 42 -4.73 14.61 -7.54
CA PHE A 42 -4.40 13.30 -8.10
C PHE A 42 -5.61 12.36 -8.07
N GLU A 43 -5.78 11.59 -9.13
CA GLU A 43 -6.62 10.39 -9.14
C GLU A 43 -5.77 9.17 -8.79
N VAL A 44 -6.31 8.24 -8.00
CA VAL A 44 -5.70 6.95 -7.70
C VAL A 44 -6.05 5.99 -8.82
N ILE A 45 -5.05 5.59 -9.59
CA ILE A 45 -5.21 4.67 -10.72
C ILE A 45 -5.12 3.22 -10.24
N SER A 46 -4.20 2.94 -9.32
CA SER A 46 -4.09 1.62 -8.69
C SER A 46 -3.44 1.73 -7.32
N LEU A 47 -3.96 0.97 -6.37
CA LEU A 47 -3.28 0.64 -5.11
C LEU A 47 -3.24 -0.88 -5.01
N SER A 48 -2.04 -1.43 -4.88
CA SER A 48 -1.83 -2.87 -4.89
C SER A 48 -0.86 -3.28 -3.78
N GLY A 49 -1.06 -4.45 -3.21
CA GLY A 49 -0.12 -5.02 -2.25
C GLY A 49 -0.79 -5.79 -1.12
N THR A 50 0.03 -6.14 -0.14
CA THR A 50 -0.32 -7.02 0.99
C THR A 50 -0.24 -6.26 2.31
N LEU A 51 -1.11 -6.59 3.25
CA LEU A 51 -1.14 -6.01 4.58
C LEU A 51 -1.41 -7.08 5.64
N GLU A 52 -0.79 -6.91 6.79
CA GLU A 52 -0.99 -7.74 7.97
C GLU A 52 -0.86 -6.88 9.23
N ARG A 53 -1.07 -7.46 10.41
CA ARG A 53 -1.07 -6.69 11.67
C ARG A 53 0.24 -5.95 11.95
N ALA A 54 1.37 -6.53 11.53
CA ALA A 54 2.71 -6.04 11.85
C ALA A 54 3.38 -5.28 10.70
N GLY A 55 2.84 -5.32 9.48
CA GLY A 55 3.51 -4.77 8.32
C GLY A 55 2.60 -4.65 7.10
N GLU A 56 3.12 -3.98 6.09
CA GLU A 56 2.51 -3.91 4.77
C GLU A 56 3.58 -3.77 3.70
N HIS A 57 3.19 -4.07 2.46
CA HIS A 57 3.94 -3.71 1.28
C HIS A 57 2.93 -3.25 0.22
N LEU A 58 2.84 -1.94 0.03
CA LEU A 58 1.86 -1.30 -0.85
C LEU A 58 2.56 -0.47 -1.92
N HIS A 59 2.12 -0.63 -3.16
CA HIS A 59 2.51 0.20 -4.29
C HIS A 59 1.30 1.02 -4.76
N LEU A 60 1.55 2.26 -5.13
CA LEU A 60 0.53 3.23 -5.54
C LEU A 60 0.91 3.78 -6.91
N SER A 61 -0.08 3.88 -7.80
CA SER A 61 -0.01 4.69 -9.02
C SER A 61 -1.12 5.74 -9.01
N ILE A 62 -0.74 6.94 -9.39
CA ILE A 62 -1.60 8.12 -9.45
C ILE A 62 -1.51 8.77 -10.81
N SER A 63 -2.53 9.53 -11.21
CA SER A 63 -2.47 10.43 -12.36
C SER A 63 -2.75 11.87 -11.95
N ASP A 64 -2.05 12.81 -12.59
CA ASP A 64 -2.26 14.24 -12.42
C ASP A 64 -3.38 14.77 -13.37
N PRO A 65 -3.73 16.06 -13.32
CA PRO A 65 -4.78 16.64 -14.18
C PRO A 65 -4.42 16.65 -15.68
N GLN A 66 -3.18 16.37 -16.05
CA GLN A 66 -2.72 16.23 -17.43
C GLN A 66 -2.76 14.75 -17.89
N GLY A 67 -3.12 13.82 -16.99
CA GLY A 67 -3.14 12.39 -17.25
C GLY A 67 -1.76 11.74 -17.16
N ALA A 68 -0.71 12.48 -16.77
CA ALA A 68 0.60 11.89 -16.54
C ALA A 68 0.57 11.06 -15.26
N THR A 69 1.20 9.89 -15.30
CA THR A 69 1.17 8.94 -14.19
C THR A 69 2.49 8.91 -13.44
N LEU A 70 2.39 8.81 -12.12
CA LEU A 70 3.52 8.56 -11.23
C LEU A 70 3.22 7.28 -10.45
N GLY A 71 4.27 6.55 -10.09
CA GLY A 71 4.12 5.31 -9.34
C GLY A 71 5.34 4.97 -8.51
N GLY A 72 5.13 4.25 -7.42
CA GLY A 72 6.19 3.83 -6.53
C GLY A 72 5.69 3.07 -5.32
N HIS A 73 6.60 2.81 -4.39
CA HIS A 73 6.26 2.25 -3.09
C HIS A 73 5.54 3.32 -2.25
N MET A 74 4.35 2.99 -1.76
CA MET A 74 3.53 3.92 -1.00
C MET A 74 4.11 4.11 0.40
N MET A 75 4.34 5.36 0.76
CA MET A 75 4.84 5.75 2.08
C MET A 75 3.72 6.41 2.91
N PRO A 76 3.85 6.47 4.25
CA PRO A 76 2.99 7.30 5.07
C PRO A 76 3.02 8.76 4.62
N GLY A 77 1.86 9.42 4.58
CA GLY A 77 1.73 10.83 4.16
C GLY A 77 0.75 11.07 3.01
N CYS A 78 0.16 10.02 2.42
CA CYS A 78 -0.90 10.18 1.45
C CYS A 78 -2.22 10.63 2.12
N THR A 79 -2.84 11.69 1.62
CA THR A 79 -4.09 12.25 2.16
C THR A 79 -5.21 12.19 1.13
N VAL A 80 -6.35 11.61 1.51
CA VAL A 80 -7.56 11.55 0.67
C VAL A 80 -8.06 12.97 0.37
N ARG A 81 -8.36 13.24 -0.91
CA ARG A 81 -8.89 14.54 -1.35
C ARG A 81 -10.41 14.57 -1.36
N THR A 82 -11.05 13.65 -2.08
CA THR A 82 -12.52 13.53 -2.09
C THR A 82 -13.00 12.20 -1.51
N THR A 83 -12.47 11.10 -2.02
CA THR A 83 -12.82 9.74 -1.57
C THR A 83 -11.66 8.79 -1.81
N LEU A 84 -11.70 7.66 -1.11
CA LEU A 84 -10.87 6.50 -1.39
C LEU A 84 -11.71 5.25 -1.13
N GLU A 85 -12.25 4.69 -2.20
CA GLU A 85 -13.05 3.49 -2.18
C GLU A 85 -12.11 2.28 -2.24
N LEU A 86 -12.20 1.42 -1.24
CA LEU A 86 -11.28 0.30 -1.05
C LEU A 86 -12.04 -1.01 -0.95
N VAL A 87 -11.58 -2.01 -1.70
CA VAL A 87 -11.97 -3.41 -1.53
C VAL A 87 -10.72 -4.17 -1.09
N MET A 88 -10.82 -4.81 0.08
CA MET A 88 -9.75 -5.64 0.64
C MET A 88 -10.23 -7.08 0.74
N GLY A 89 -9.38 -8.01 0.33
CA GLY A 89 -9.58 -9.44 0.58
C GLY A 89 -8.81 -9.89 1.81
N GLU A 90 -9.31 -10.90 2.51
CA GLU A 90 -8.60 -11.64 3.56
C GLU A 90 -8.51 -13.13 3.19
N LEU A 91 -7.34 -13.73 3.39
CA LEU A 91 -7.13 -15.17 3.26
C LEU A 91 -7.27 -15.81 4.65
N GLU A 92 -8.48 -16.24 5.02
CA GLU A 92 -8.79 -16.67 6.40
C GLU A 92 -7.97 -17.88 6.89
N ALA A 93 -7.52 -18.74 5.97
CA ALA A 93 -6.73 -19.93 6.29
C ALA A 93 -5.22 -19.65 6.43
N LEU A 94 -4.78 -18.41 6.17
CA LEU A 94 -3.37 -18.05 6.10
C LEU A 94 -3.03 -16.89 7.05
N THR A 95 -1.75 -16.79 7.36
CA THR A 95 -1.15 -15.67 8.09
C THR A 95 0.02 -15.13 7.27
N PHE A 96 0.06 -13.81 7.10
CA PHE A 96 1.21 -13.10 6.56
C PHE A 96 2.09 -12.59 7.70
N SER A 97 3.39 -12.62 7.46
CA SER A 97 4.40 -11.99 8.30
C SER A 97 5.54 -11.48 7.42
N ARG A 98 6.40 -10.63 7.98
CA ARG A 98 7.69 -10.30 7.36
C ARG A 98 8.80 -11.02 8.12
N ARG A 99 9.69 -11.67 7.38
CA ARG A 99 10.83 -12.40 7.96
C ARG A 99 12.12 -12.02 7.24
N PRO A 100 13.28 -12.06 7.93
CA PRO A 100 14.55 -11.77 7.30
C PRO A 100 14.81 -12.72 6.13
N CYS A 101 15.12 -12.17 4.96
CA CYS A 101 15.52 -12.92 3.79
C CYS A 101 17.02 -12.71 3.52
N ALA A 102 17.80 -13.78 3.60
CA ALA A 102 19.25 -13.71 3.37
C ALA A 102 19.64 -13.33 1.93
N ILE A 103 18.73 -13.54 0.96
CA ILE A 103 19.00 -13.25 -0.46
C ILE A 103 18.77 -11.77 -0.78
N SER A 104 17.66 -11.19 -0.31
CA SER A 104 17.35 -9.79 -0.59
C SER A 104 17.97 -8.82 0.42
N GLY A 105 18.28 -9.28 1.63
CA GLY A 105 18.74 -8.44 2.73
C GLY A 105 17.61 -7.66 3.43
N TYR A 106 16.36 -7.93 3.09
CA TYR A 106 15.18 -7.26 3.65
C TYR A 106 14.25 -8.24 4.38
N GLU A 107 13.30 -7.67 5.12
CA GLU A 107 12.17 -8.39 5.68
C GLU A 107 11.13 -8.66 4.57
N GLU A 108 11.01 -9.91 4.13
CA GLU A 108 10.17 -10.31 2.99
C GLU A 108 8.89 -11.02 3.44
N LEU A 109 7.90 -11.09 2.54
CA LEU A 109 6.64 -11.80 2.80
C LEU A 109 6.91 -13.29 3.13
N HIS A 110 6.43 -13.72 4.29
CA HIS A 110 6.34 -15.12 4.67
C HIS A 110 4.87 -15.48 4.90
N ILE A 111 4.46 -16.62 4.33
CA ILE A 111 3.09 -17.12 4.36
C ILE A 111 3.08 -18.44 5.13
N SER A 112 2.20 -18.55 6.12
CA SER A 112 1.97 -19.79 6.88
C SER A 112 0.48 -20.08 7.00
N PRO A 113 0.09 -21.33 7.31
CA PRO A 113 -1.25 -21.60 7.85
C PRO A 113 -1.52 -20.76 9.10
N ARG A 114 -2.80 -20.43 9.32
CA ARG A 114 -3.28 -19.72 10.51
C ARG A 114 -3.39 -20.63 11.74
#